data_AF-A0A9P5ZRH7-F1
#
_entry.id   AF-A0A9P5ZRH7-F1
#
_cell.length_a   1.000
_cell.length_b   1.000
_cell.length_c   1.000
_cell.angle_alpha   90.00
_cell.angle_beta   90.00
_cell.angle_gamma   90.00
#
_symmetry.space_group_name_H-M   'P 1'
#
loop_
_entity.id
_entity.type
_entity.pdbx_description
1 polymer ?
#
loop_
_entity_poly.entity_id
_entity_poly.type
_entity_poly.pdbx_seq_one_letter_code
_entity_poly.pdbx_strand_id
1 'polypeptide(L)'
;MHANHPPALLRIRIGSQKAESPAHLTQLLDAIAASYPRLDQLHISCLTSAAPTDPKEVVDIHTIRPILKCVMLRSLELAHYYPFHLLYIDVEEIATSLPHIEALILNCSPASKASRDKLSFPALVSLAANCPKIKHLGLYLGLLKEDIPASDQNPQVRFNNLHTLCTGYSSVSNPRSVTFFLSFLCPWLTDFIQGDSWMGEGRTAKDGAKEWDEIESLLPFLASVRAHERASVLRNLPQPSTSQQAKPKCITSDDLRRY
;
A
#
# COMPACT_ATOMS: atom_id res chain seq x y z
N MET A 1 21.01 4.73 32.83
CA MET A 1 19.91 5.69 32.67
C MET A 1 18.62 4.89 32.53
N HIS A 2 17.72 4.96 33.52
CA HIS A 2 16.40 4.32 33.38
C HIS A 2 15.60 5.13 32.36
N ALA A 3 15.20 4.49 31.27
CA ALA A 3 14.46 5.16 30.22
C ALA A 3 13.02 5.42 30.71
N ASN A 4 12.65 6.70 30.89
CA ASN A 4 11.38 7.20 31.44
C ASN A 4 10.16 7.00 30.52
N HIS A 5 10.06 5.85 29.86
CA HIS A 5 9.04 5.56 28.89
C HIS A 5 8.36 4.22 29.22
N PRO A 6 7.05 4.07 28.97
CA PRO A 6 6.34 2.84 29.32
C PRO A 6 6.95 1.65 28.59
N PRO A 7 7.32 0.55 29.27
CA PRO A 7 7.79 -0.64 28.59
C PRO A 7 6.67 -1.24 27.74
N ALA A 8 6.98 -1.65 26.51
CA ALA A 8 6.11 -2.44 25.63
C ALA A 8 4.87 -1.74 25.02
N LEU A 9 4.94 -0.43 24.70
CA LEU A 9 3.91 0.16 23.83
C LEU A 9 3.96 -0.49 22.44
N LEU A 10 2.81 -1.03 22.03
CA LEU A 10 2.62 -1.60 20.69
C LEU A 10 1.90 -0.64 19.74
N ARG A 11 1.19 0.35 20.29
CA ARG A 11 0.36 1.27 19.50
C ARG A 11 0.57 2.68 20.00
N ILE A 12 0.91 3.59 19.09
CA ILE A 12 1.11 5.01 19.37
C ILE A 12 0.23 5.81 18.42
N ARG A 13 -0.56 6.73 18.99
CA ARG A 13 -1.35 7.70 18.25
C ARG A 13 -1.03 9.09 18.75
N ILE A 14 -0.57 9.96 17.86
CA ILE A 14 -0.20 11.34 18.17
C ILE A 14 -0.96 12.26 17.23
N GLY A 15 -1.62 13.26 17.81
CA GLY A 15 -2.24 14.35 17.06
C GLY A 15 -1.65 15.68 17.51
N SER A 16 -1.13 16.47 16.58
CA SER A 16 -0.72 17.85 16.81
C SER A 16 -1.72 18.79 16.14
N GLN A 17 -2.11 19.85 16.85
CA GLN A 17 -2.92 20.95 16.27
C GLN A 17 -2.04 21.98 15.54
N LYS A 18 -0.73 21.76 15.51
CA LYS A 18 0.25 22.56 14.80
C LYS A 18 0.81 21.71 13.65
N ALA A 19 1.13 22.36 12.54
CA ALA A 19 2.00 21.73 11.57
C ALA A 19 3.41 21.66 12.18
N GLU A 20 3.90 20.44 12.32
CA GLU A 20 5.25 20.18 12.79
C GLU A 20 6.24 20.30 11.63
N SER A 21 7.43 20.82 11.88
CA SER A 21 8.49 20.79 10.87
C SER A 21 8.91 19.34 10.57
N PRO A 22 9.41 19.03 9.36
CA PRO A 22 10.03 17.74 9.06
C PRO A 22 11.15 17.38 10.03
N ALA A 23 11.89 18.37 10.53
CA ALA A 23 12.94 18.16 11.55
C ALA A 23 12.36 17.62 12.87
N HIS A 24 11.28 18.23 13.39
CA HIS A 24 10.61 17.72 14.59
C HIS A 24 9.97 16.36 14.35
N LEU A 25 9.35 16.15 13.19
CA LEU A 25 8.78 14.85 12.82
C LEU A 25 9.86 13.76 12.76
N THR A 26 11.02 14.06 12.17
CA THR A 26 12.17 13.14 12.12
C THR A 26 12.66 12.78 13.52
N GLN A 27 12.84 13.79 14.39
CA GLN A 27 13.26 13.57 15.77
C GLN A 27 12.25 12.70 16.54
N LEU A 28 10.96 12.95 16.33
CA LEU A 28 9.90 12.15 16.94
C LEU A 28 9.94 10.70 16.45
N LEU A 29 10.04 10.48 15.13
CA LEU A 29 10.10 9.14 14.55
C LEU A 29 11.35 8.38 15.00
N ASP A 30 12.50 9.04 15.11
CA ASP A 30 13.73 8.43 15.62
C ASP A 30 13.61 8.06 17.11
N ALA A 31 13.06 8.96 17.93
CA ALA A 31 12.81 8.68 19.35
C ALA A 31 11.85 7.49 19.53
N ILE A 32 10.77 7.42 18.73
CA ILE A 32 9.82 6.31 18.74
C ILE A 32 10.50 5.00 18.32
N ALA A 33 11.26 5.01 17.23
CA ALA A 33 11.92 3.81 16.72
C ALA A 33 12.96 3.26 17.70
N ALA A 34 13.74 4.14 18.34
CA ALA A 34 14.74 3.78 19.35
C ALA A 34 14.10 3.21 20.63
N SER A 35 12.94 3.77 21.01
CA SER A 35 12.22 3.42 22.24
C SER A 35 11.34 2.18 22.09
N TYR A 36 10.77 1.97 20.90
CA TYR A 36 9.75 0.97 20.62
C TYR A 36 10.06 0.16 19.34
N PRO A 37 11.14 -0.63 19.32
CA PRO A 37 11.53 -1.40 18.13
C PRO A 37 10.49 -2.47 17.74
N ARG A 38 9.59 -2.84 18.65
CA ARG A 38 8.50 -3.81 18.44
C ARG A 38 7.14 -3.15 18.22
N LEU A 39 7.11 -1.87 17.87
CA LEU A 39 5.88 -1.14 17.60
C LEU A 39 5.07 -1.85 16.50
N ASP A 40 3.78 -2.04 16.74
CA ASP A 40 2.83 -2.67 15.82
C ASP A 40 2.04 -1.62 15.02
N GLN A 41 1.69 -0.50 15.65
CA GLN A 41 0.92 0.56 14.99
C GLN A 41 1.44 1.95 15.36
N LEU A 42 1.64 2.78 14.35
CA LEU A 42 1.94 4.19 14.50
C LEU A 42 0.95 5.01 13.68
N HIS A 43 0.29 5.95 14.35
CA HIS A 43 -0.47 7.01 13.69
C HIS A 43 0.02 8.37 14.20
N ILE A 44 0.46 9.23 13.28
CA ILE A 44 0.82 10.63 13.57
C ILE A 44 0.02 11.52 12.63
N SER A 45 -0.70 12.47 13.19
CA SER A 45 -1.39 13.51 12.43
C SER A 45 -0.94 14.89 12.87
N CYS A 46 -0.39 15.65 11.93
CA CYS A 46 0.01 17.04 12.10
C CYS A 46 -0.82 17.95 11.18
N LEU A 47 -2.14 17.77 11.19
CA LEU A 47 -3.07 18.59 10.43
C LEU A 47 -3.54 19.78 11.29
N THR A 48 -3.56 20.95 10.67
CA THR A 48 -3.97 22.20 11.32
C THR A 48 -4.88 23.01 10.40
N SER A 49 -5.74 23.85 10.96
CA SER A 49 -6.63 24.74 10.20
C SER A 49 -5.91 25.94 9.59
N ALA A 50 -4.74 26.31 10.12
CA ALA A 50 -3.96 27.45 9.66
C ALA A 50 -2.76 26.98 8.82
N ALA A 51 -2.53 27.66 7.68
CA ALA A 51 -1.36 27.37 6.86
C ALA A 51 -0.07 27.61 7.66
N PRO A 52 0.91 26.68 7.60
CA PRO A 52 2.21 26.87 8.22
C PRO A 52 2.93 28.05 7.59
N THR A 53 3.79 28.71 8.37
CA THR A 53 4.46 29.94 7.96
C THR A 53 5.57 29.70 6.93
N ASP A 54 6.14 28.49 6.86
CA ASP A 54 7.21 28.15 5.91
C ASP A 54 6.85 26.94 5.03
N PRO A 55 6.48 27.16 3.76
CA PRO A 55 6.16 26.09 2.81
C PRO A 55 7.40 25.38 2.23
N LYS A 56 8.63 25.79 2.59
CA LYS A 56 9.86 25.22 2.02
C LYS A 56 10.28 23.92 2.69
N GLU A 57 9.77 23.63 3.87
CA GLU A 57 10.11 22.40 4.57
C GLU A 57 9.22 21.25 4.09
N VAL A 58 9.87 20.18 3.64
CA VAL A 58 9.21 19.06 2.95
C VAL A 58 9.46 17.78 3.72
N VAL A 59 8.40 17.00 3.91
CA VAL A 59 8.50 15.63 4.42
C VAL A 59 8.88 14.71 3.25
N ASP A 60 10.02 14.06 3.36
CA ASP A 60 10.60 13.17 2.36
C ASP A 60 10.97 11.81 2.97
N ILE A 61 11.67 10.97 2.20
CA ILE A 61 12.12 9.67 2.69
C ILE A 61 13.06 9.76 3.90
N HIS A 62 13.90 10.80 3.99
CA HIS A 62 14.81 10.98 5.12
C HIS A 62 14.05 11.21 6.43
N THR A 63 12.91 11.89 6.34
CA THR A 63 12.02 12.12 7.48
C THR A 63 11.38 10.80 7.96
N ILE A 64 10.97 9.92 7.04
CA ILE A 64 10.26 8.67 7.35
C ILE A 64 11.23 7.55 7.76
N ARG A 65 12.44 7.52 7.20
CA ARG A 65 13.44 6.45 7.38
C ARG A 65 13.65 5.96 8.82
N PRO A 66 13.64 6.80 9.88
CA PRO A 66 13.82 6.32 11.25
C PRO A 66 12.82 5.22 11.65
N ILE A 67 11.54 5.33 11.26
CA ILE A 67 10.51 4.36 11.65
C ILE A 67 10.60 3.04 10.87
N LEU A 68 11.31 3.03 9.74
CA LEU A 68 11.50 1.82 8.93
C LEU A 68 12.32 0.74 9.67
N LYS A 69 13.00 1.10 10.77
CA LYS A 69 13.67 0.17 11.68
C LYS A 69 12.69 -0.70 12.49
N CYS A 70 11.42 -0.30 12.60
CA CYS A 70 10.37 -1.04 13.29
C CYS A 70 9.78 -2.12 12.39
N VAL A 71 10.52 -3.20 12.12
CA VAL A 71 10.13 -4.26 11.17
C VAL A 71 8.84 -5.01 11.53
N MET A 72 8.37 -4.89 12.77
CA MET A 72 7.11 -5.48 13.24
C MET A 72 5.88 -4.61 12.96
N LEU A 73 6.07 -3.42 12.39
CA LEU A 73 4.99 -2.48 12.14
C LEU A 73 3.99 -3.05 11.14
N ARG A 74 2.72 -3.05 11.52
CA ARG A 74 1.56 -3.48 10.72
C ARG A 74 0.70 -2.32 10.26
N SER A 75 0.67 -1.22 11.01
CA SER A 75 0.00 0.00 10.59
C SER A 75 0.92 1.21 10.72
N LEU A 76 1.07 1.94 9.62
CA LEU A 76 1.78 3.22 9.56
C LEU A 76 0.88 4.24 8.88
N GLU A 77 0.49 5.24 9.64
CA GLU A 77 -0.35 6.34 9.18
C GLU A 77 0.32 7.67 9.53
N LEU A 78 0.70 8.45 8.52
CA LEU A 78 1.32 9.75 8.68
C LEU A 78 0.50 10.79 7.91
N ALA A 79 -0.02 11.79 8.61
CA ALA A 79 -0.75 12.92 8.04
C ALA A 79 0.02 14.22 8.27
N HIS A 80 0.10 15.07 7.25
CA HIS A 80 0.82 16.32 7.33
C HIS A 80 0.19 17.39 6.44
N TYR A 81 0.33 18.65 6.84
CA TYR A 81 -0.29 19.77 6.14
C TYR A 81 0.13 19.86 4.66
N TYR A 82 1.43 19.73 4.40
CA TYR A 82 1.99 19.71 3.03
C TYR A 82 2.15 18.28 2.51
N PRO A 83 2.03 18.07 1.18
CA PRO A 83 2.25 16.78 0.54
C PRO A 83 3.65 16.24 0.83
N PHE A 84 3.76 14.92 0.90
CA PHE A 84 5.07 14.27 0.98
C PHE A 84 5.76 14.31 -0.37
N HIS A 85 7.06 14.55 -0.37
CA HIS A 85 7.89 14.48 -1.57
C HIS A 85 8.56 13.11 -1.63
N LEU A 86 7.78 12.14 -2.09
CA LEU A 86 8.23 10.77 -2.30
C LEU A 86 8.23 10.45 -3.80
N LEU A 87 9.24 9.70 -4.21
CA LEU A 87 9.36 9.06 -5.52
C LEU A 87 9.05 7.56 -5.38
N TYR A 88 8.95 6.86 -6.51
CA TYR A 88 8.70 5.41 -6.49
C TYR A 88 9.82 4.63 -5.77
N ILE A 89 11.07 5.08 -5.87
CA ILE A 89 12.23 4.46 -5.18
C ILE A 89 12.11 4.57 -3.65
N ASP A 90 11.50 5.65 -3.17
CA ASP A 90 11.31 5.87 -1.74
C ASP A 90 10.22 4.93 -1.21
N VAL A 91 9.16 4.73 -2.00
CA VAL A 91 8.11 3.76 -1.67
C VAL A 91 8.64 2.33 -1.72
N GLU A 92 9.56 2.02 -2.64
CA GLU A 92 10.26 0.74 -2.66
C GLU A 92 11.14 0.52 -1.41
N GLU A 93 11.86 1.55 -0.95
CA GLU A 93 12.59 1.51 0.33
C GLU A 93 11.64 1.21 1.50
N ILE A 94 10.49 1.89 1.55
CA ILE A 94 9.47 1.67 2.59
C ILE A 94 8.92 0.24 2.51
N ALA A 95 8.58 -0.23 1.31
CA ALA A 95 7.95 -1.53 1.10
C ALA A 95 8.88 -2.69 1.49
N THR A 96 10.15 -2.59 1.11
CA THR A 96 11.18 -3.59 1.45
C THR A 96 11.55 -3.57 2.93
N SER A 97 11.48 -2.40 3.58
CA SER A 97 11.74 -2.28 5.02
C SER A 97 10.58 -2.75 5.91
N LEU A 98 9.34 -2.67 5.42
CA LEU A 98 8.13 -3.02 6.16
C LEU A 98 7.32 -4.15 5.48
N PRO A 99 7.88 -5.36 5.33
CA PRO A 99 7.25 -6.45 4.56
C PRO A 99 5.97 -7.02 5.21
N HIS A 100 5.70 -6.66 6.46
CA HIS A 100 4.53 -7.12 7.22
C HIS A 100 3.41 -6.09 7.33
N ILE A 101 3.56 -4.93 6.67
CA ILE A 101 2.58 -3.86 6.73
C ILE A 101 1.22 -4.32 6.18
N GLU A 102 0.16 -4.00 6.92
CA GLU A 102 -1.24 -4.28 6.60
C GLU A 102 -2.00 -2.98 6.26
N ALA A 103 -1.63 -1.87 6.90
CA ALA A 103 -2.16 -0.54 6.61
C ALA A 103 -1.01 0.45 6.41
N LEU A 104 -0.93 1.07 5.24
CA LEU A 104 0.05 2.10 4.92
C LEU A 104 -0.67 3.33 4.40
N ILE A 105 -0.70 4.41 5.17
CA ILE A 105 -1.30 5.68 4.77
C ILE A 105 -0.24 6.78 4.90
N LEU A 106 0.27 7.25 3.76
CA LEU A 106 1.28 8.29 3.69
C LEU A 106 0.65 9.54 3.07
N ASN A 107 0.04 10.34 3.95
CA ASN A 107 -0.50 11.66 3.65
C ASN A 107 -1.35 11.71 2.37
N CYS A 108 -2.32 10.80 2.20
CA CYS A 108 -3.15 10.72 0.98
C CYS A 108 -3.98 11.99 0.71
N SER A 109 -4.27 12.78 1.75
CA SER A 109 -5.12 13.98 1.69
C SER A 109 -4.43 15.18 2.34
N PRO A 110 -3.36 15.73 1.73
CA PRO A 110 -2.70 16.90 2.27
C PRO A 110 -3.63 18.12 2.20
N ALA A 111 -3.61 18.96 3.24
CA ALA A 111 -4.43 20.18 3.29
C ALA A 111 -4.01 21.21 2.23
N SER A 112 -2.70 21.30 1.97
CA SER A 112 -2.16 22.09 0.86
C SER A 112 -2.02 21.21 -0.38
N LYS A 113 -2.69 21.57 -1.48
CA LYS A 113 -2.49 20.91 -2.77
C LYS A 113 -1.18 21.41 -3.39
N ALA A 114 -0.27 20.50 -3.77
CA ALA A 114 0.91 20.86 -4.56
C ALA A 114 0.55 21.00 -6.04
N SER A 115 1.40 21.69 -6.80
CA SER A 115 1.19 21.86 -8.25
C SER A 115 1.41 20.58 -9.05
N ARG A 116 2.04 19.54 -8.47
CA ARG A 116 2.22 18.25 -9.14
C ARG A 116 2.53 17.13 -8.16
N ASP A 117 1.68 16.10 -8.20
CA ASP A 117 1.87 14.82 -7.51
C ASP A 117 2.99 14.03 -8.22
N LYS A 118 3.88 13.37 -7.47
CA LYS A 118 5.07 12.69 -8.04
C LYS A 118 5.03 11.17 -7.94
N LEU A 119 4.12 10.60 -7.15
CA LEU A 119 4.02 9.16 -6.99
C LEU A 119 3.24 8.55 -8.15
N SER A 120 3.92 7.71 -8.93
CA SER A 120 3.40 7.04 -10.11
C SER A 120 3.13 5.55 -9.87
N PHE A 121 2.57 4.86 -10.87
CA PHE A 121 2.20 3.43 -10.80
C PHE A 121 3.28 2.46 -10.31
N PRO A 122 4.59 2.63 -10.64
CA PRO A 122 5.65 1.77 -10.11
C PRO A 122 5.67 1.68 -8.57
N ALA A 123 5.24 2.72 -7.86
CA ALA A 123 5.13 2.68 -6.39
C ALA A 123 4.12 1.62 -5.93
N LEU A 124 2.97 1.52 -6.59
CA LEU A 124 1.95 0.51 -6.29
C LEU A 124 2.43 -0.90 -6.62
N VAL A 125 3.16 -1.07 -7.72
CA VAL A 125 3.75 -2.37 -8.11
C VAL A 125 4.77 -2.83 -7.07
N SER A 126 5.63 -1.94 -6.59
CA SER A 126 6.62 -2.27 -5.57
C SER A 126 5.97 -2.69 -4.25
N LEU A 127 4.91 -1.98 -3.81
CA LEU A 127 4.13 -2.37 -2.64
C LEU A 127 3.45 -3.72 -2.82
N ALA A 128 2.88 -3.99 -3.99
CA ALA A 128 2.25 -5.29 -4.27
C ALA A 128 3.26 -6.44 -4.23
N ALA A 129 4.51 -6.19 -4.64
CA ALA A 129 5.59 -7.19 -4.66
C ALA A 129 6.14 -7.49 -3.26
N ASN A 130 6.35 -6.44 -2.47
CA ASN A 130 7.11 -6.52 -1.22
C ASN A 130 6.21 -6.59 0.03
N CYS A 131 4.95 -6.16 -0.06
CA CYS A 131 4.02 -6.09 1.06
C CYS A 131 2.73 -6.90 0.79
N PRO A 132 2.80 -8.24 0.77
CA PRO A 132 1.67 -9.09 0.37
C PRO A 132 0.47 -9.05 1.33
N LYS A 133 0.65 -8.48 2.54
CA LYS A 133 -0.37 -8.38 3.58
C LYS A 133 -1.13 -7.06 3.59
N ILE A 134 -0.79 -6.11 2.71
CA ILE A 134 -1.49 -4.82 2.62
C ILE A 134 -2.99 -5.05 2.38
N LYS A 135 -3.80 -4.40 3.21
CA LYS A 135 -5.27 -4.35 3.18
C LYS A 135 -5.79 -2.94 2.93
N HIS A 136 -5.11 -1.96 3.53
CA HIS A 136 -5.43 -0.54 3.41
C HIS A 136 -4.21 0.22 2.90
N LEU A 137 -4.38 0.92 1.79
CA LEU A 137 -3.32 1.73 1.21
C LEU A 137 -3.82 3.15 1.01
N GLY A 138 -3.07 4.15 1.45
CA GLY A 138 -3.35 5.54 1.19
C GLY A 138 -2.09 6.25 0.73
N LEU A 139 -2.12 6.75 -0.50
CA LEU A 139 -1.02 7.52 -1.07
C LEU A 139 -1.57 8.73 -1.82
N TYR A 140 -0.82 9.82 -1.84
CA TYR A 140 -1.11 10.96 -2.69
C TYR A 140 -0.45 10.75 -4.06
N LEU A 141 -1.24 10.24 -5.01
CA LEU A 141 -0.81 9.73 -6.31
C LEU A 141 -0.98 10.76 -7.43
N GLY A 142 0.01 10.81 -8.31
CA GLY A 142 -0.02 11.55 -9.58
C GLY A 142 -0.07 10.60 -10.74
N LEU A 143 -1.27 10.16 -11.13
CA LEU A 143 -1.43 9.11 -12.14
C LEU A 143 -1.56 9.73 -13.53
N LEU A 144 -0.41 9.92 -14.16
CA LEU A 144 -0.30 10.38 -15.53
C LEU A 144 -0.40 9.21 -16.52
N LYS A 145 -0.95 9.47 -17.71
CA LYS A 145 -1.14 8.44 -18.74
C LYS A 145 0.20 7.84 -19.18
N GLU A 146 1.25 8.65 -19.20
CA GLU A 146 2.60 8.25 -19.61
C GLU A 146 3.23 7.25 -18.62
N ASP A 147 2.75 7.22 -17.37
CA ASP A 147 3.26 6.35 -16.31
C ASP A 147 2.58 4.97 -16.26
N ILE A 148 1.53 4.76 -17.07
CA ILE A 148 0.82 3.48 -17.13
C ILE A 148 1.66 2.52 -17.97
N PRO A 149 2.12 1.39 -17.41
CA PRO A 149 2.80 0.38 -18.21
C PRO A 149 1.95 -0.03 -19.40
N ALA A 150 2.60 -0.27 -20.55
CA ALA A 150 1.89 -0.67 -21.76
C ALA A 150 1.03 -1.93 -21.49
N SER A 151 -0.16 -2.00 -22.11
CA SER A 151 -1.18 -3.01 -21.79
C SER A 151 -0.76 -4.46 -22.03
N ASP A 152 0.32 -4.70 -22.76
CA ASP A 152 0.96 -6.00 -22.98
C ASP A 152 1.85 -6.43 -21.79
N GLN A 153 2.24 -5.48 -20.94
CA GLN A 153 2.98 -5.69 -19.70
C GLN A 153 2.01 -5.84 -18.52
N ASN A 154 1.15 -6.85 -18.57
CA ASN A 154 0.31 -7.19 -17.43
C ASN A 154 1.23 -7.42 -16.21
N PRO A 155 0.99 -6.72 -15.09
CA PRO A 155 1.81 -6.92 -13.91
C PRO A 155 1.65 -8.36 -13.46
N GLN A 156 2.77 -9.08 -13.41
CA GLN A 156 2.84 -10.44 -12.84
C GLN A 156 2.58 -10.41 -11.32
N VAL A 157 2.67 -9.22 -10.73
CA VAL A 157 2.49 -8.93 -9.32
C VAL A 157 1.12 -8.32 -9.10
N ARG A 158 0.49 -8.66 -7.97
CA ARG A 158 -0.81 -8.13 -7.56
C ARG A 158 -0.92 -8.07 -6.04
N PHE A 159 -1.76 -7.16 -5.55
CA PHE A 159 -2.19 -7.18 -4.17
C PHE A 159 -3.15 -8.34 -3.96
N ASN A 160 -2.81 -9.21 -3.00
CA ASN A 160 -3.66 -10.36 -2.67
C ASN A 160 -4.72 -10.04 -1.62
N ASN A 161 -4.54 -8.96 -0.85
CA ASN A 161 -5.40 -8.63 0.29
C ASN A 161 -5.87 -7.15 0.30
N LEU A 162 -5.51 -6.34 -0.71
CA LEU A 162 -5.89 -4.93 -0.73
C LEU A 162 -7.39 -4.80 -1.00
N HIS A 163 -8.10 -4.21 -0.04
CA HIS A 163 -9.55 -3.98 -0.10
C HIS A 163 -9.91 -2.49 -0.10
N THR A 164 -9.03 -1.64 0.44
CA THR A 164 -9.28 -0.20 0.56
C THR A 164 -8.13 0.60 -0.03
N LEU A 165 -8.45 1.52 -0.94
CA LEU A 165 -7.50 2.51 -1.48
C LEU A 165 -7.96 3.92 -1.09
N CYS A 166 -7.23 4.59 -0.19
CA CYS A 166 -7.36 6.03 0.03
C CYS A 166 -6.64 6.77 -1.09
N THR A 167 -7.42 7.42 -1.94
CA THR A 167 -6.93 8.27 -3.02
C THR A 167 -6.85 9.73 -2.58
N GLY A 168 -7.53 10.09 -1.51
CA GLY A 168 -7.49 11.42 -0.92
C GLY A 168 -7.80 12.52 -1.95
N TYR A 169 -6.82 13.38 -2.24
CA TYR A 169 -6.94 14.44 -3.24
C TYR A 169 -6.16 14.19 -4.54
N SER A 170 -5.75 12.94 -4.78
CA SER A 170 -4.92 12.54 -5.93
C SER A 170 -5.56 12.91 -7.26
N SER A 171 -4.74 13.33 -8.21
CA SER A 171 -5.19 13.65 -9.57
C SER A 171 -4.99 12.46 -10.53
N VAL A 172 -5.94 12.28 -11.45
CA VAL A 172 -5.88 11.23 -12.48
C VAL A 172 -6.12 11.86 -13.85
N SER A 173 -5.23 11.59 -14.80
CA SER A 173 -5.33 12.16 -16.16
C SER A 173 -6.18 11.32 -17.13
N ASN A 174 -6.25 9.99 -16.92
CA ASN A 174 -6.96 9.06 -17.79
C ASN A 174 -7.62 7.95 -16.95
N PRO A 175 -8.83 8.21 -16.41
CA PRO A 175 -9.52 7.30 -15.50
C PRO A 175 -9.59 5.87 -16.04
N ARG A 176 -9.96 5.68 -17.29
CA ARG A 176 -10.16 4.35 -17.89
C ARG A 176 -8.89 3.51 -17.95
N SER A 177 -7.77 4.11 -18.36
CA SER A 177 -6.50 3.39 -18.39
C SER A 177 -6.01 3.07 -16.97
N VAL A 178 -6.25 3.96 -16.01
CA VAL A 178 -5.99 3.70 -14.59
C VAL A 178 -6.87 2.55 -14.08
N THR A 179 -8.17 2.55 -14.33
CA THR A 179 -9.09 1.47 -13.94
C THR A 179 -8.64 0.14 -14.53
N PHE A 180 -8.25 0.12 -15.80
CA PHE A 180 -7.77 -1.09 -16.45
C PHE A 180 -6.53 -1.64 -15.74
N PHE A 181 -5.54 -0.79 -15.46
CA PHE A 181 -4.35 -1.19 -14.72
C PHE A 181 -4.67 -1.69 -13.30
N LEU A 182 -5.49 -0.94 -12.55
CA LEU A 182 -5.92 -1.32 -11.20
C LEU A 182 -6.71 -2.64 -11.18
N SER A 183 -7.46 -2.96 -12.23
CA SER A 183 -8.19 -4.24 -12.32
C SER A 183 -7.27 -5.46 -12.35
N PHE A 184 -6.03 -5.29 -12.82
CA PHE A 184 -5.00 -6.33 -12.77
C PHE A 184 -4.30 -6.33 -11.42
N LEU A 185 -3.86 -5.16 -10.96
CA LEU A 185 -3.03 -5.03 -9.77
C LEU A 185 -3.81 -5.30 -8.47
N CYS A 186 -5.09 -4.92 -8.42
CA CYS A 186 -5.91 -4.90 -7.21
C CYS A 186 -7.23 -5.67 -7.42
N PRO A 187 -7.18 -7.01 -7.62
CA PRO A 187 -8.37 -7.80 -7.97
C PRO A 187 -9.47 -7.83 -6.88
N TRP A 188 -9.14 -7.45 -5.65
CA TRP A 188 -10.03 -7.50 -4.48
C TRP A 188 -10.37 -6.12 -3.91
N LEU A 189 -10.06 -5.05 -4.64
CA LEU A 189 -10.34 -3.69 -4.22
C LEU A 189 -11.86 -3.45 -4.22
N THR A 190 -12.42 -3.16 -3.05
CA THR A 190 -13.86 -2.97 -2.84
C THR A 190 -14.20 -1.51 -2.56
N ASP A 191 -13.29 -0.78 -1.93
CA ASP A 191 -13.58 0.53 -1.37
C ASP A 191 -12.56 1.58 -1.79
N PHE A 192 -13.07 2.74 -2.21
CA PHE A 192 -12.29 3.95 -2.42
C PHE A 192 -12.60 4.96 -1.33
N ILE A 193 -11.56 5.49 -0.69
CA ILE A 193 -11.70 6.57 0.30
C ILE A 193 -11.15 7.84 -0.30
N GLN A 194 -12.04 8.80 -0.55
CA GLN A 194 -11.72 10.10 -1.13
C GLN A 194 -11.72 11.21 -0.06
N GLY A 195 -10.88 12.24 -0.25
CA GLY A 195 -10.79 13.41 0.62
C GLY A 195 -10.33 13.10 2.06
N ASP A 196 -10.76 13.94 3.01
CA ASP A 196 -10.38 13.85 4.43
C ASP A 196 -11.16 12.77 5.21
N SER A 197 -12.00 12.00 4.53
CA SER A 197 -12.93 11.06 5.17
C SER A 197 -12.23 9.96 5.98
N TRP A 198 -10.97 9.66 5.68
CA TRP A 198 -10.16 8.69 6.45
C TRP A 198 -9.81 9.18 7.87
N MET A 199 -9.90 10.49 8.14
CA MET A 199 -9.59 11.07 9.45
C MET A 199 -10.80 11.13 10.41
N GLY A 200 -11.96 10.62 10.01
CA GLY A 200 -13.13 10.46 10.88
C GLY A 200 -13.93 11.74 11.16
N GLU A 201 -13.54 12.90 10.61
CA GLU A 201 -14.24 14.18 10.82
C GLU A 201 -14.80 14.75 9.51
N GLY A 202 -16.04 14.36 9.19
CA GLY A 202 -17.15 15.23 8.74
C GLY A 202 -17.01 16.19 7.54
N ARG A 203 -15.85 16.37 6.92
CA ARG A 203 -15.71 17.19 5.70
C ARG A 203 -15.97 16.32 4.49
N THR A 204 -17.25 16.10 4.20
CA THR A 204 -17.73 15.54 2.92
C THR A 204 -17.66 16.58 1.81
N ALA A 205 -16.54 17.30 1.70
CA ALA A 205 -16.27 18.04 0.48
C ALA A 205 -16.03 16.98 -0.60
N LYS A 206 -17.05 16.72 -1.43
CA LYS A 206 -16.99 15.96 -2.67
C LYS A 206 -16.12 16.67 -3.72
N ASP A 207 -15.02 17.29 -3.30
CA ASP A 207 -13.95 17.74 -4.17
C ASP A 207 -13.00 16.57 -4.48
N GLY A 208 -13.58 15.37 -4.54
CA GLY A 208 -13.00 14.20 -5.17
C GLY A 208 -13.07 14.40 -6.67
N ALA A 209 -11.94 14.19 -7.33
CA ALA A 209 -11.83 14.32 -8.77
C ALA A 209 -12.87 13.37 -9.41
N LYS A 210 -13.75 13.87 -10.28
CA LYS A 210 -14.79 13.09 -11.01
C LYS A 210 -14.21 11.83 -11.68
N GLU A 211 -12.91 11.88 -11.92
CA GLU A 211 -12.05 10.83 -12.40
C GLU A 211 -12.02 9.58 -11.49
N TRP A 212 -11.95 9.76 -10.16
CA TRP A 212 -12.01 8.65 -9.22
C TRP A 212 -13.41 8.03 -9.13
N ASP A 213 -14.47 8.83 -9.28
CA ASP A 213 -15.85 8.32 -9.37
C ASP A 213 -16.02 7.44 -10.63
N GLU A 214 -15.43 7.84 -11.78
CA GLU A 214 -15.40 6.99 -12.97
C GLU A 214 -14.63 5.68 -12.71
N ILE A 215 -13.47 5.74 -12.05
CA ILE A 215 -12.70 4.53 -11.69
C ILE A 215 -13.51 3.60 -10.79
N GLU A 216 -14.10 4.14 -9.73
CA GLU A 216 -14.91 3.39 -8.76
C GLU A 216 -16.11 2.72 -9.45
N SER A 217 -16.74 3.41 -10.41
CA SER A 217 -17.86 2.85 -11.18
C SER A 217 -17.45 1.70 -12.12
N LEU A 218 -16.24 1.75 -12.70
CA LEU A 218 -15.79 0.80 -13.73
C LEU A 218 -15.03 -0.40 -13.15
N LEU A 219 -14.34 -0.22 -12.02
CA LEU A 219 -13.44 -1.23 -11.47
C LEU A 219 -14.14 -2.55 -11.14
N PRO A 220 -15.33 -2.58 -10.49
CA PRO A 220 -15.99 -3.84 -10.17
C PRO A 220 -16.32 -4.67 -11.41
N PHE A 221 -16.71 -4.02 -12.51
CA PHE A 221 -17.00 -4.68 -13.78
C PHE A 221 -15.73 -5.33 -14.36
N LEU A 222 -14.63 -4.58 -14.43
CA LEU A 222 -13.36 -5.11 -14.95
C LEU A 222 -12.78 -6.20 -14.06
N ALA A 223 -12.84 -6.03 -12.73
CA ALA A 223 -12.39 -7.05 -11.78
C ALA A 223 -13.15 -8.37 -11.94
N SER A 224 -14.48 -8.29 -12.19
CA SER A 224 -15.33 -9.45 -12.49
C SER A 224 -14.93 -10.14 -13.80
N VAL A 225 -14.71 -9.38 -14.87
CA VAL A 225 -14.21 -9.92 -16.16
C VAL A 225 -12.88 -10.64 -15.96
N ARG A 226 -11.93 -10.03 -15.23
CA ARG A 226 -10.63 -10.64 -14.94
C ARG A 226 -10.76 -11.91 -14.09
N ALA A 227 -11.67 -11.93 -13.12
CA ALA A 227 -11.94 -13.13 -12.33
C ALA A 227 -12.46 -14.28 -13.22
N HIS A 228 -13.35 -13.97 -14.15
CA HIS A 228 -13.87 -14.95 -15.12
C HIS A 228 -12.79 -15.48 -16.07
N GLU A 229 -11.96 -14.60 -16.64
CA GLU A 229 -10.84 -14.98 -17.50
C GLU A 229 -9.88 -15.93 -16.79
N ARG A 230 -9.51 -15.61 -15.53
CA ARG A 230 -8.64 -16.46 -14.70
C ARG A 230 -9.23 -17.83 -14.44
N ALA A 231 -10.53 -17.91 -14.12
CA ALA A 231 -11.22 -19.18 -13.91
C ALA A 231 -11.28 -20.03 -15.19
N SER A 232 -11.44 -19.39 -16.35
CA SER A 232 -11.47 -20.07 -17.65
C SER A 232 -10.11 -20.63 -18.06
N VAL A 233 -9.01 -19.90 -17.81
CA VAL A 233 -7.66 -20.41 -18.05
C VAL A 233 -7.37 -21.65 -17.20
N LEU A 234 -7.74 -21.64 -15.91
CA LEU A 234 -7.53 -22.80 -15.02
C LEU A 234 -8.30 -24.04 -15.47
N ARG A 235 -9.50 -23.87 -16.03
CA ARG A 235 -10.32 -24.99 -16.56
C ARG A 235 -9.72 -25.62 -17.82
N ASN A 236 -8.95 -24.86 -18.60
CA ASN A 236 -8.38 -25.31 -19.86
C ASN A 236 -6.95 -25.87 -19.72
N LEU A 237 -6.41 -25.94 -18.50
CA LEU A 237 -5.11 -26.57 -18.26
C LEU A 237 -5.22 -28.09 -18.47
N PRO A 238 -4.28 -28.72 -19.21
CA PRO A 238 -4.23 -30.18 -19.35
C PRO A 238 -4.16 -30.82 -17.96
N GLN A 239 -5.12 -31.69 -17.64
CA GLN A 239 -5.06 -32.48 -16.42
C GLN A 239 -3.79 -33.35 -16.49
N PRO A 240 -2.99 -33.45 -15.42
CA PRO A 240 -1.84 -34.34 -15.40
C PRO A 240 -2.34 -35.76 -15.67
N SER A 241 -1.85 -36.34 -16.77
CA SER A 241 -2.14 -37.71 -17.17
C SER A 241 -1.83 -38.64 -16.00
N THR A 242 -2.87 -39.19 -15.38
CA THR A 242 -2.77 -40.32 -14.44
C THR A 242 -2.29 -41.53 -15.23
N SER A 243 -0.98 -41.61 -15.43
CA SER A 243 -0.33 -42.67 -16.20
C SER A 243 1.03 -42.98 -15.60
N GLN A 244 1.04 -43.48 -14.36
CA GLN A 244 2.03 -44.42 -13.81
C GLN A 244 1.67 -44.76 -12.35
N GLN A 245 0.56 -45.49 -12.15
CA GLN A 245 0.50 -46.41 -11.03
C GLN A 245 1.29 -47.65 -11.45
N ALA A 246 2.58 -47.69 -11.11
CA ALA A 246 3.33 -48.92 -11.10
C ALA A 246 2.66 -49.87 -10.10
N LYS A 247 1.99 -50.92 -10.60
CA LYS A 247 1.55 -52.04 -9.76
C LYS A 247 2.78 -52.59 -9.03
N PRO A 248 2.78 -52.70 -7.69
CA PRO A 248 3.82 -53.45 -7.01
C PRO A 248 3.78 -54.90 -7.51
N LYS A 249 4.90 -55.39 -8.05
CA LYS A 249 5.08 -56.82 -8.33
C LYS A 249 4.99 -57.55 -6.99
N CYS A 250 3.95 -58.37 -6.82
CA CYS A 250 3.94 -59.38 -5.76
C CYS A 250 5.14 -60.31 -5.96
N ILE A 251 6.08 -60.28 -5.03
CA ILE A 251 7.12 -61.29 -4.90
C ILE A 251 6.43 -62.53 -4.32
N THR A 252 6.33 -63.60 -5.10
CA THR A 252 5.89 -64.91 -4.63
C THR A 252 7.01 -65.59 -3.87
N SER A 253 6.67 -66.39 -2.86
CA SER A 253 7.59 -67.00 -1.87
C SER A 253 8.58 -68.03 -2.41
N ASP A 254 8.72 -68.19 -3.72
CA ASP A 254 9.58 -69.20 -4.34
C ASP A 254 11.01 -68.70 -4.67
N ASP A 255 11.28 -67.40 -4.54
CA ASP A 255 12.60 -66.81 -4.84
C ASP A 255 13.59 -66.76 -3.66
N LEU A 256 13.25 -67.32 -2.49
CA LEU A 256 14.13 -67.38 -1.31
C LEU A 256 14.84 -68.72 -1.10
N ARG A 257 14.90 -69.59 -2.12
CA ARG A 257 15.74 -70.79 -2.13
C ARG A 257 16.82 -70.72 -3.19
N ARG A 258 17.73 -69.74 -3.07
CA ARG A 258 19.11 -69.78 -3.57
C ARG A 258 19.83 -68.58 -2.97
N TYR A 259 20.92 -68.89 -2.25
CA TYR A 259 21.83 -68.02 -1.51
C TYR A 259 21.44 -67.70 -0.06
#